data_AF-A0A7X7XB75-F1
#
_entry.id   AF-A0A7X7XB75-F1
#
_cell.length_a   1.000
_cell.length_b   1.000
_cell.length_c   1.000
_cell.angle_alpha   90.00
_cell.angle_beta   90.00
_cell.angle_gamma   90.00
#
_symmetry.space_group_name_H-M   'P 1'
#
loop_
_entity.id
_entity.type
_entity.pdbx_description
1 polymer ?
#
loop_
_entity_poly.entity_id
_entity_poly.type
_entity_poly.pdbx_seq_one_letter_code
_entity_poly.pdbx_strand_id
1 'polypeptide(L)'
;MKKRLLMQIGLVLLLIIVSIFLYRIGKGFQIIVENKDYTMEGTTFEVQGPVRVIFDDEHKLELKEKSADLVVLIGYGEHKIKVEVLDDEGNAVKSIEKTFKLSGKEGDLLSIPALLSGSERYIFKRE
;
A
#
# COMPACT_ATOMS: atom_id res chain seq x y z
N MET A 1 4.45 -50.24 -5.49
CA MET A 1 5.40 -49.24 -4.94
C MET A 1 5.41 -47.93 -5.74
N LYS A 2 5.63 -47.93 -7.07
CA LYS A 2 5.67 -46.71 -7.90
C LYS A 2 4.39 -45.84 -7.85
N LYS A 3 3.20 -46.44 -7.96
CA LYS A 3 1.91 -45.70 -7.91
C LYS A 3 1.67 -44.97 -6.58
N ARG A 4 2.08 -45.60 -5.46
CA ARG A 4 1.99 -45.00 -4.11
C ARG A 4 2.93 -43.81 -3.96
N LEU A 5 4.16 -43.92 -4.47
CA LEU A 5 5.12 -42.81 -4.49
C LEU A 5 4.62 -41.64 -5.36
N LEU A 6 4.02 -41.91 -6.52
CA LEU A 6 3.41 -40.85 -7.34
C LEU A 6 2.27 -40.13 -6.60
N MET A 7 1.37 -40.86 -5.94
CA MET A 7 0.31 -40.23 -5.14
C MET A 7 0.86 -39.38 -4.00
N GLN A 8 1.91 -39.87 -3.31
CA GLN A 8 2.56 -39.13 -2.22
C GLN A 8 3.22 -37.85 -2.71
N ILE A 9 3.97 -37.91 -3.82
CA ILE A 9 4.58 -36.72 -4.44
C ILE A 9 3.50 -35.73 -4.90
N GLY A 10 2.43 -36.22 -5.54
CA GLY A 10 1.31 -35.39 -5.97
C GLY A 10 0.64 -34.67 -4.80
N LEU A 11 0.41 -35.36 -3.68
CA LEU A 11 -0.16 -34.77 -2.47
C LEU A 11 0.77 -33.72 -1.87
N VAL A 12 2.08 -33.98 -1.79
CA VAL A 12 3.06 -33.00 -1.28
C VAL A 12 3.10 -31.76 -2.16
N LEU A 13 3.11 -31.92 -3.49
CA LEU A 13 3.07 -30.79 -4.42
C LEU A 13 1.79 -29.96 -4.27
N LEU A 14 0.64 -30.62 -4.10
CA LEU A 14 -0.64 -29.94 -3.85
C LEU A 14 -0.57 -29.11 -2.57
N LEU A 15 -0.04 -29.67 -1.48
CA LEU A 15 0.13 -28.95 -0.22
C LEU A 15 1.03 -27.72 -0.38
N ILE A 16 2.15 -27.85 -1.10
CA ILE A 16 3.05 -26.73 -1.38
C ILE A 16 2.32 -25.61 -2.15
N ILE A 17 1.56 -25.96 -3.18
CA ILE A 17 0.79 -24.98 -3.97
C ILE A 17 -0.23 -24.26 -3.08
N VAL A 18 -0.96 -24.99 -2.24
CA VAL A 18 -1.93 -24.41 -1.30
C VAL A 18 -1.23 -23.50 -0.29
N SER A 19 -0.08 -23.90 0.26
CA SER A 19 0.69 -23.07 1.18
C SER A 19 1.16 -21.76 0.53
N ILE A 20 1.64 -21.80 -0.71
CA ILE A 20 2.05 -20.60 -1.45
C ILE A 20 0.85 -19.68 -1.70
N PHE A 21 -0.29 -20.25 -2.05
CA PHE A 21 -1.53 -19.49 -2.29
C PHE A 21 -2.02 -18.79 -1.01
N LEU A 22 -2.10 -19.53 0.10
CA LEU A 22 -2.49 -18.97 1.40
C LEU A 22 -1.51 -17.91 1.89
N TYR A 23 -0.20 -18.12 1.70
CA TYR A 23 0.81 -17.13 2.02
C TYR A 23 0.62 -15.84 1.21
N ARG A 24 0.31 -15.96 -0.09
CA ARG A 24 0.09 -14.79 -0.95
C ARG A 24 -1.14 -13.98 -0.58
N ILE A 25 -2.19 -14.61 -0.08
CA ILE A 25 -3.41 -13.91 0.32
C ILE A 25 -3.27 -13.33 1.72
N GLY A 26 -2.66 -14.06 2.65
CA GLY A 26 -2.63 -13.69 4.07
C GLY A 26 -1.45 -12.82 4.50
N LYS A 27 -0.44 -12.60 3.64
CA LYS A 27 0.71 -11.79 4.03
C LYS A 27 0.32 -10.31 4.16
N GLY A 28 0.53 -9.74 5.34
CA GLY A 28 0.43 -8.30 5.56
C GLY A 28 1.70 -7.55 5.17
N PHE A 29 1.55 -6.37 4.59
CA PHE A 29 2.62 -5.45 4.24
C PHE A 29 2.46 -4.16 5.04
N GLN A 30 3.50 -3.81 5.79
CA GLN A 30 3.55 -2.55 6.51
C GLN A 30 4.00 -1.44 5.55
N ILE A 31 3.18 -0.42 5.43
CA ILE A 31 3.43 0.79 4.63
C ILE A 31 3.37 1.98 5.56
N ILE A 32 4.36 2.86 5.46
CA ILE A 32 4.34 4.14 6.17
C ILE A 32 3.77 5.18 5.23
N VAL A 33 2.67 5.79 5.60
CA VAL A 33 1.98 6.83 4.84
C VAL A 33 2.36 8.18 5.40
N GLU A 34 2.97 9.03 4.57
CA GLU A 34 3.47 10.33 4.99
C GLU A 34 2.73 11.49 4.30
N ASN A 35 2.34 12.46 5.11
CA ASN A 35 1.85 13.76 4.65
C ASN A 35 2.88 14.85 5.00
N LYS A 36 4.06 14.76 4.40
CA LYS A 36 5.21 15.67 4.59
C LYS A 36 5.75 16.14 3.25
N ASP A 37 6.32 17.33 3.25
CA ASP A 37 7.02 17.84 2.08
C ASP A 37 8.12 16.87 1.69
N TYR A 38 8.19 16.53 0.41
CA TYR A 38 9.14 15.55 -0.10
C TYR A 38 9.85 16.11 -1.32
N THR A 39 11.18 16.06 -1.32
CA THR A 39 11.98 16.50 -2.47
C THR A 39 12.55 15.29 -3.19
N MET A 40 12.26 15.16 -4.47
CA MET A 40 12.79 14.10 -5.34
C MET A 40 13.24 14.70 -6.66
N GLU A 41 14.45 14.35 -7.12
CA GLU A 41 14.97 14.76 -8.44
C GLU A 41 14.87 16.29 -8.68
N GLY A 42 15.04 17.08 -7.61
CA GLY A 42 14.95 18.54 -7.66
C GLY A 42 13.53 19.12 -7.66
N THR A 43 12.50 18.28 -7.59
CA THR A 43 11.09 18.69 -7.45
C THR A 43 10.64 18.53 -6.00
N THR A 44 10.10 19.59 -5.42
CA THR A 44 9.49 19.56 -4.08
C THR A 44 7.99 19.37 -4.20
N PHE A 45 7.47 18.32 -3.59
CA PHE A 45 6.04 18.07 -3.43
C PHE A 45 5.59 18.62 -2.09
N GLU A 46 4.83 19.71 -2.12
CA GLU A 46 4.33 20.40 -0.92
C GLU A 46 3.02 19.78 -0.41
N VAL A 47 2.88 19.76 0.90
CA VAL A 47 1.65 19.34 1.57
C VAL A 47 0.49 20.29 1.23
N GLN A 48 -0.65 19.72 0.85
CA GLN A 48 -1.86 20.46 0.45
C GLN A 48 -2.88 20.65 1.60
N GLY A 49 -2.51 20.29 2.84
CA GLY A 49 -3.35 20.35 4.03
C GLY A 49 -3.49 18.98 4.74
N PRO A 50 -4.40 18.86 5.72
CA PRO A 50 -4.76 17.58 6.32
C PRO A 50 -5.42 16.67 5.28
N VAL A 51 -5.18 15.37 5.39
CA VAL A 51 -5.67 14.37 4.43
C VAL A 51 -6.31 13.18 5.12
N ARG A 52 -7.31 12.61 4.47
CA ARG A 52 -7.85 11.29 4.76
C ARG A 52 -7.43 10.32 3.67
N VAL A 53 -6.79 9.24 4.05
CA VAL A 53 -6.31 8.19 3.15
C VAL A 53 -7.10 6.92 3.42
N ILE A 54 -7.68 6.35 2.38
CA ILE A 54 -8.51 5.15 2.47
C ILE A 54 -7.88 4.09 1.56
N PHE A 55 -7.54 2.94 2.11
CA PHE A 55 -7.04 1.80 1.37
C PHE A 55 -8.09 0.70 1.28
N ASP A 56 -8.29 0.18 0.07
CA ASP A 56 -9.20 -0.93 -0.24
C ASP A 56 -10.62 -0.75 0.32
N ASP A 57 -11.06 0.49 0.48
CA ASP A 57 -12.34 0.88 1.09
C ASP A 57 -12.53 0.39 2.56
N GLU A 58 -11.48 -0.13 3.20
CA GLU A 58 -11.51 -0.71 4.56
C GLU A 58 -10.65 0.06 5.57
N HIS A 59 -9.40 0.37 5.20
CA HIS A 59 -8.44 1.00 6.11
C HIS A 59 -8.43 2.51 5.92
N LYS A 60 -8.84 3.26 6.95
CA LYS A 60 -8.88 4.72 6.92
C LYS A 60 -7.82 5.31 7.87
N LEU A 61 -6.99 6.19 7.34
CA LEU A 61 -6.03 7.03 8.07
C LEU A 61 -6.41 8.50 7.92
N GLU A 62 -6.27 9.28 8.99
CA GLU A 62 -6.38 10.73 8.94
C GLU A 62 -5.04 11.34 9.37
N LEU A 63 -4.37 12.00 8.43
CA LEU A 63 -3.03 12.55 8.60
C LEU A 63 -3.10 14.07 8.60
N LYS A 64 -2.63 14.68 9.69
CA LYS A 64 -2.36 16.12 9.74
C LYS A 64 -1.17 16.45 8.84
N GLU A 65 -0.98 17.73 8.58
CA GLU A 65 0.25 18.22 7.96
C GLU A 65 1.47 17.78 8.78
N LYS A 66 2.54 17.41 8.07
CA LYS A 66 3.83 16.97 8.62
C LYS A 66 3.76 15.70 9.47
N SER A 67 2.67 14.93 9.37
CA SER A 67 2.48 13.67 10.09
C SER A 67 2.72 12.45 9.20
N ALA A 68 2.92 11.31 9.85
CA ALA A 68 3.04 10.01 9.19
C ALA A 68 2.38 8.96 10.08
N ASP A 69 1.80 7.94 9.47
CA ASP A 69 1.20 6.80 10.18
C ASP A 69 1.43 5.50 9.41
N LEU A 70 1.26 4.37 10.07
CA LEU A 70 1.49 3.04 9.51
C LEU A 70 0.16 2.36 9.19
N VAL A 71 0.06 1.80 7.99
CA VAL A 71 -1.03 0.91 7.59
C VAL A 71 -0.49 -0.47 7.26
N VAL A 72 -1.29 -1.49 7.55
CA VAL A 72 -1.01 -2.87 7.13
C VAL A 72 -2.01 -3.24 6.04
N LEU A 73 -1.52 -3.50 4.82
CA LEU A 73 -2.35 -4.00 3.72
C LEU A 73 -2.16 -5.50 3.57
N ILE A 74 -3.25 -6.23 3.38
CA ILE A 74 -3.24 -7.70 3.33
C ILE A 74 -3.28 -8.18 1.88
N GLY A 75 -2.36 -9.08 1.55
CA GLY A 75 -2.32 -9.77 0.25
C GLY A 75 -1.33 -9.16 -0.72
N TYR A 76 -0.76 -10.01 -1.57
CA TYR A 76 0.02 -9.58 -2.72
C TYR A 76 -0.95 -9.21 -3.85
N GLY A 77 -0.85 -7.99 -4.40
CA GLY A 77 -1.65 -7.66 -5.58
C GLY A 77 -1.84 -6.17 -5.84
N GLU A 78 -2.96 -5.90 -6.49
CA GLU A 78 -3.47 -4.55 -6.72
C GLU A 78 -4.26 -4.11 -5.49
N HIS A 79 -3.93 -2.92 -5.00
CA HIS A 79 -4.61 -2.23 -3.93
C HIS A 79 -5.14 -0.90 -4.45
N LYS A 80 -6.22 -0.44 -3.86
CA LYS A 80 -6.82 0.85 -4.13
C LYS A 80 -6.44 1.82 -3.03
N ILE A 81 -6.02 3.02 -3.42
CA ILE A 81 -5.85 4.16 -2.52
C ILE A 81 -6.78 5.28 -2.97
N LYS A 82 -7.55 5.80 -2.02
CA LYS A 82 -8.31 7.03 -2.17
C LYS A 82 -7.75 8.06 -1.19
N VAL A 83 -7.40 9.24 -1.68
CA VAL A 83 -6.94 10.35 -0.85
C VAL A 83 -7.95 11.47 -0.95
N GLU A 84 -8.36 12.01 0.19
CA GLU A 84 -9.21 13.17 0.33
C GLU A 84 -8.42 14.26 1.05
N VAL A 85 -8.24 15.42 0.43
CA VAL A 85 -7.73 16.62 1.11
C VAL A 85 -8.89 17.25 1.86
N LEU A 86 -8.66 17.58 3.13
CA LEU A 86 -9.69 18.09 4.03
C LEU A 86 -9.54 19.60 4.23
N ASP A 87 -10.66 20.30 4.42
CA ASP A 87 -10.68 21.65 4.98
C ASP A 87 -10.61 21.65 6.52
N ASP A 88 -10.62 22.83 7.12
CA ASP A 88 -10.59 23.03 8.57
C ASP A 88 -11.82 22.43 9.30
N GLU A 89 -12.92 22.22 8.58
CA GLU A 89 -14.15 21.62 9.09
C GLU A 89 -14.17 20.09 8.92
N GLY A 90 -13.17 19.51 8.24
CA GLY A 90 -13.03 18.08 7.97
C GLY A 90 -13.78 17.58 6.73
N ASN A 91 -14.27 18.47 5.88
CA ASN A 91 -14.93 18.13 4.62
C ASN A 91 -13.88 17.90 3.52
N ALA A 92 -14.15 16.94 2.63
CA ALA A 92 -13.27 16.67 1.51
C ALA A 92 -13.43 17.75 0.42
N VAL A 93 -12.38 18.55 0.20
CA VAL A 93 -12.33 19.59 -0.84
C VAL A 93 -11.74 19.09 -2.16
N LYS A 94 -10.93 18.03 -2.10
CA LYS A 94 -10.32 17.38 -3.27
C LYS A 94 -10.20 15.90 -3.00
N SER A 95 -10.49 15.07 -4.00
CA SER A 95 -10.29 13.62 -3.89
C SER A 95 -9.62 13.06 -5.13
N ILE A 96 -8.71 12.10 -4.92
CA ILE A 96 -8.12 11.29 -5.98
C ILE A 96 -8.23 9.82 -5.61
N GLU A 97 -8.38 8.97 -6.61
CA GLU A 97 -8.42 7.53 -6.47
C GLU A 97 -7.45 6.89 -7.46
N LYS A 98 -6.61 5.98 -6.98
CA LYS A 98 -5.61 5.28 -7.78
C LYS A 98 -5.50 3.83 -7.36
N THR A 99 -5.14 2.98 -8.31
CA THR A 99 -4.76 1.58 -8.05
C THR A 99 -3.24 1.48 -8.13
N PHE A 100 -2.65 0.68 -7.23
CA PHE A 100 -1.22 0.46 -7.18
C PHE A 100 -0.90 -0.99 -6.84
N LYS A 101 0.28 -1.46 -7.23
CA LYS A 101 0.74 -2.81 -6.92
C LYS A 101 1.72 -2.78 -5.77
N LEU A 102 1.47 -3.59 -4.74
CA LEU A 102 2.41 -3.80 -3.67
C LEU A 102 3.52 -4.74 -4.14
N SER A 103 4.72 -4.19 -4.39
CA SER A 103 5.89 -4.97 -4.80
C SER A 103 6.58 -5.74 -3.65
N GLY A 104 6.03 -5.66 -2.44
CA GLY A 104 6.23 -6.67 -1.39
C GLY A 104 7.48 -6.53 -0.54
N LYS A 105 8.03 -5.32 -0.38
CA LYS A 105 9.04 -5.03 0.64
C LYS A 105 8.38 -4.27 1.80
N GLU A 106 8.59 -4.75 3.01
CA GLU A 106 8.11 -4.08 4.21
C GLU A 106 8.85 -2.76 4.42
N GLY A 107 8.12 -1.73 4.85
CA GLY A 107 8.70 -0.40 5.12
C GLY A 107 8.79 0.53 3.92
N ASP A 108 8.04 0.23 2.85
CA ASP A 108 7.84 1.17 1.75
C ASP A 108 7.12 2.43 2.27
N LEU A 109 7.59 3.60 1.83
CA LEU A 109 7.09 4.92 2.19
C LEU A 109 6.15 5.44 1.11
N LEU A 110 4.91 5.76 1.46
CA LEU A 110 3.92 6.35 0.56
C LEU A 110 3.80 7.84 0.84
N SER A 111 4.25 8.68 -0.09
CA SER A 111 4.11 10.13 0.02
C SER A 111 2.81 10.62 -0.58
N ILE A 112 1.96 11.20 0.25
CA ILE A 112 0.68 11.78 -0.16
C ILE A 112 0.87 13.02 -1.06
N PRO A 113 1.78 13.96 -0.75
CA PRO A 113 2.05 15.09 -1.65
C PRO A 113 2.50 14.68 -3.05
N ALA A 114 3.37 13.67 -3.16
CA ALA A 114 3.82 13.16 -4.47
C ALA A 114 2.65 12.54 -5.25
N LEU A 115 1.79 11.78 -4.57
CA LEU A 115 0.60 11.17 -5.15
C LEU A 115 -0.41 12.23 -5.64
N LEU A 116 -0.67 13.27 -4.84
CA LEU A 116 -1.58 14.38 -5.17
C LEU A 116 -1.07 15.29 -6.29
N SER A 117 0.24 15.33 -6.48
CA SER A 117 0.90 16.08 -7.57
C SER A 117 0.90 15.31 -8.89
N GLY A 118 0.40 14.07 -8.91
CA GLY A 118 0.33 13.25 -10.11
C GLY A 118 1.64 12.54 -10.47
N SER A 119 2.64 12.52 -9.59
CA SER A 119 3.88 11.78 -9.80
C SER A 119 3.57 10.29 -10.07
N GLU A 120 4.26 9.68 -11.03
CA GLU A 120 4.21 8.23 -11.24
C GLU A 120 4.95 7.47 -10.12
N ARG A 121 5.82 8.16 -9.39
CA ARG A 121 6.64 7.62 -8.30
C ARG A 121 6.28 8.29 -6.98
N TYR A 122 5.40 7.64 -6.23
CA TYR A 122 4.90 8.09 -4.91
C TYR A 122 5.10 7.04 -3.80
N ILE A 123 5.52 5.82 -4.16
CA ILE A 123 5.96 4.78 -3.24
C ILE A 123 7.49 4.70 -3.34
N PHE A 124 8.15 4.94 -2.22
CA PHE A 124 9.59 4.95 -2.10
C PHE A 124 10.05 3.78 -1.27
N LYS A 125 11.09 3.11 -1.76
CA LYS A 125 11.74 2.06 -1.01
C LYS A 125 12.71 2.70 -0.02
N ARG A 126 12.63 2.31 1.24
CA ARG A 126 13.66 2.68 2.22
C ARG A 126 14.97 1.98 1.85
N GLU A 127 16.03 2.76 1.60
CA GLU A 127 17.40 2.25 1.49
C GLU A 127 17.94 1.80 2.86
#